data_AF-A0A8I1WIU0-F1
#
_entry.id   AF-A0A8I1WIU0-F1
#
_cell.length_a   1.000
_cell.length_b   1.000
_cell.length_c   1.000
_cell.angle_alpha   90.00
_cell.angle_beta   90.00
_cell.angle_gamma   90.00
#
_symmetry.space_group_name_H-M   'P 1'
#
loop_
_entity.id
_entity.type
_entity.pdbx_description
1 polymer ?
#
loop_
_entity_poly.entity_id
_entity_poly.type
_entity_poly.pdbx_seq_one_letter_code
_entity_poly.pdbx_strand_id
1 'polypeptide(L)'
;MKRTRTIFSMIVMTLLLMISVSVGAALPQDGVYEKKDETGKVVAKMYVLSLSGKGVAGPGQLTMESAGGAPYIALEAYDGNGNVTETLATKYIWKTHTAGAGETGLRLTGENLRNSQEMGKKFTPERFSASFGEQVGFQFLDEGEAHVYRCGPALDGTYTRYDDFTGWYPLSMFLYAYESSYNMKSFYDQSLSPNTYTCTNVESTPYFGDYYHLMVSNPAKQDMWEVIAEKRMHIVMECHQHDYHFLFVKNDYHGDPSWVGLTWSTFTGSAMTYTNALYLHRHLTVHEPDMLEDPNTYVRMTDFYCGEGEDAVTTNVMAVLQNKNNELIKLGQASISDRGGEIRLHKMMGRASIKGDGVRIRQAPNTNCAILGEKDNGYPLTVLGYVQQTGEKYMAFTWAKVRLDDGTEGYVSGQFIQGIEAY
;
A
#
# COMPACT_ATOMS: atom_id res chain seq x y z
N MET A 1 64.76 -0.74 -5.32
CA MET A 1 63.88 -1.63 -4.52
C MET A 1 63.32 -1.04 -3.22
N LYS A 2 63.97 -0.09 -2.51
CA LYS A 2 63.40 0.47 -1.27
C LYS A 2 62.20 1.43 -1.48
N ARG A 3 62.20 2.21 -2.57
CA ARG A 3 61.15 3.23 -2.85
C ARG A 3 59.79 2.64 -3.24
N THR A 4 59.76 1.47 -3.85
CA THR A 4 58.54 0.76 -4.27
C THR A 4 57.79 0.14 -3.10
N ARG A 5 58.48 -0.26 -2.03
CA ARG A 5 57.87 -0.78 -0.80
C ARG A 5 57.13 0.31 -0.01
N THR A 6 57.62 1.55 0.00
CA THR A 6 57.00 2.66 0.72
C THR A 6 55.69 3.11 0.06
N ILE A 7 55.64 3.14 -1.28
CA ILE A 7 54.44 3.50 -2.03
C ILE A 7 53.37 2.40 -1.89
N PHE A 8 53.76 1.13 -1.97
CA PHE A 8 52.82 0.01 -1.78
C PHE A 8 52.25 -0.02 -0.35
N SER A 9 53.07 0.28 0.67
CA SER A 9 52.61 0.34 2.06
C SER A 9 51.67 1.52 2.33
N MET A 10 51.89 2.68 1.70
CA MET A 10 50.96 3.81 1.79
C MET A 10 49.64 3.51 1.09
N ILE A 11 49.65 2.89 -0.09
CA ILE A 11 48.42 2.52 -0.81
C ILE A 11 47.60 1.51 -0.01
N VAL A 12 48.25 0.49 0.58
CA VAL A 12 47.58 -0.50 1.44
C VAL A 12 47.05 0.14 2.73
N MET A 13 47.77 1.08 3.33
CA MET A 13 47.30 1.79 4.53
C MET A 13 46.15 2.74 4.23
N THR A 14 46.13 3.40 3.07
CA THR A 14 44.99 4.21 2.61
C THR A 14 43.80 3.33 2.21
N LEU A 15 44.02 2.15 1.61
CA LEU A 15 42.96 1.18 1.34
C LEU A 15 42.37 0.62 2.64
N LEU A 16 43.22 0.31 3.63
CA LEU A 16 42.79 -0.12 4.96
C LEU A 16 42.09 1.00 5.73
N LEU A 17 42.49 2.27 5.57
CA LEU A 17 41.78 3.43 6.12
C LEU A 17 40.44 3.68 5.43
N MET A 18 40.32 3.40 4.12
CA MET A 18 39.03 3.48 3.41
C MET A 18 38.12 2.27 3.69
N ILE A 19 38.68 1.13 4.10
CA ILE A 19 37.94 -0.05 4.56
C ILE A 19 37.61 0.04 6.07
N SER A 20 38.34 0.85 6.86
CA SER A 20 38.14 0.93 8.32
C SER A 20 37.06 1.92 8.77
N VAL A 21 36.53 2.78 7.89
CA VAL A 21 35.44 3.72 8.26
C VAL A 21 34.04 3.13 8.02
N SER A 22 33.95 1.93 7.45
CA SER A 22 32.67 1.27 7.12
C SER A 22 32.30 0.11 8.05
N VAL A 23 33.03 -0.10 9.15
CA VAL A 23 32.87 -1.29 10.03
C VAL A 23 31.93 -1.07 11.22
N GLY A 24 31.44 0.16 11.47
CA GLY A 24 30.61 0.43 12.66
C GLY A 24 29.19 0.92 12.42
N ALA A 25 28.84 1.38 11.22
CA ALA A 25 27.53 2.01 11.02
C ALA A 25 26.43 0.99 10.82
N ALA A 26 25.52 0.87 11.79
CA ALA A 26 24.31 0.11 11.62
C ALA A 26 23.35 0.89 10.70
N LEU A 27 22.80 0.22 9.69
CA LEU A 27 21.65 0.76 8.97
C LEU A 27 20.41 0.68 9.87
N PRO A 28 19.41 1.57 9.70
CA PRO A 28 18.14 1.40 10.40
C PRO A 28 17.57 0.02 10.11
N GLN A 29 17.25 -0.75 11.15
CA GLN A 29 16.68 -2.09 11.01
C GLN A 29 15.17 -2.02 11.26
N ASP A 30 14.39 -2.68 10.41
CA ASP A 30 12.95 -2.83 10.63
C ASP A 30 12.65 -3.48 11.99
N GLY A 31 11.66 -2.93 12.69
CA GLY A 31 11.25 -3.42 13.99
C GLY A 31 10.86 -2.30 14.96
N VAL A 32 10.89 -2.64 16.24
CA VAL A 32 10.55 -1.72 17.33
C VAL A 32 11.75 -1.59 18.25
N TYR A 33 11.96 -0.37 18.75
CA TYR A 33 12.97 -0.07 19.74
C TYR A 33 12.30 0.59 20.94
N GLU A 34 12.78 0.30 22.14
CA GLU A 34 12.24 0.82 23.39
C GLU A 34 13.24 1.75 24.07
N LYS A 35 12.75 2.90 24.53
CA LYS A 35 13.44 3.76 25.49
C LYS A 35 12.87 3.44 26.87
N LYS A 36 13.75 3.11 27.81
CA LYS A 36 13.41 2.76 29.19
C LYS A 36 13.92 3.83 30.15
N ASP A 37 13.20 4.08 31.23
CA ASP A 37 13.69 4.92 32.33
C ASP A 37 14.67 4.14 33.23
N GLU A 38 15.19 4.81 34.27
CA GLU A 38 16.13 4.23 35.24
C GLU A 38 15.58 2.99 35.98
N THR A 39 14.25 2.81 35.99
CA THR A 39 13.59 1.66 36.61
C THR A 39 13.39 0.49 35.64
N GLY A 40 13.77 0.67 34.37
CA GLY A 40 13.56 -0.31 33.30
C GLY A 40 12.17 -0.25 32.68
N LYS A 41 11.32 0.71 33.08
CA LYS A 41 9.98 0.88 32.52
C LYS A 41 10.08 1.55 31.15
N VAL A 42 9.32 1.04 30.17
CA VAL A 42 9.23 1.65 28.83
C VAL A 42 8.53 3.02 28.92
N VAL A 43 9.23 4.06 28.49
CA VAL A 43 8.74 5.46 28.47
C VAL A 43 8.56 6.00 27.06
N ALA A 44 9.17 5.37 26.05
CA ALA A 44 8.86 5.64 24.65
C ALA A 44 9.18 4.42 23.77
N LYS A 45 8.56 4.37 22.59
CA LYS A 45 8.86 3.40 21.54
C LYS A 45 9.19 4.11 20.23
N MET A 46 10.13 3.53 19.49
CA MET A 46 10.43 3.88 18.11
C MET A 46 10.07 2.70 17.22
N TYR A 47 9.38 2.98 16.12
CA TYR A 47 8.96 2.01 15.12
C TYR A 47 9.69 2.34 13.83
N VAL A 48 10.38 1.36 13.26
CA VAL A 48 11.08 1.47 11.98
C VAL A 48 10.41 0.50 11.02
N LEU A 49 9.93 1.01 9.88
CA LEU A 49 9.21 0.23 8.90
C LEU A 49 9.67 0.58 7.49
N SER A 50 10.25 -0.39 6.80
CA SER A 50 10.47 -0.32 5.36
C SER A 50 9.23 -0.79 4.63
N LEU A 51 8.76 0.02 3.69
CA LEU A 51 7.67 -0.34 2.80
C LEU A 51 8.23 -0.56 1.39
N SER A 52 7.83 -1.66 0.77
CA SER A 52 8.11 -1.95 -0.63
C SER A 52 6.80 -2.26 -1.33
N GLY A 53 6.55 -1.55 -2.41
CA GLY A 53 5.44 -1.80 -3.31
C GLY A 53 5.96 -1.92 -4.73
N LYS A 54 5.19 -2.58 -5.60
CA LYS A 54 5.44 -2.53 -7.05
C LYS A 54 5.15 -1.10 -7.51
N GLY A 55 6.16 -0.24 -7.67
CA GLY A 55 5.93 1.15 -8.10
C GLY A 55 6.06 1.33 -9.62
N VAL A 56 5.23 2.18 -10.21
CA VAL A 56 5.52 2.82 -11.51
C VAL A 56 5.97 4.25 -11.24
N ALA A 57 7.21 4.59 -11.55
CA ALA A 57 7.76 5.92 -11.27
C ALA A 57 7.07 7.01 -12.12
N GLY A 58 6.21 7.83 -11.49
CA GLY A 58 5.62 9.02 -12.11
C GLY A 58 4.85 9.93 -11.15
N PRO A 59 4.80 11.26 -11.38
CA PRO A 59 3.95 12.17 -10.61
C PRO A 59 2.47 11.77 -10.72
N GLY A 60 1.81 11.52 -9.59
CA GLY A 60 0.41 11.10 -9.57
C GLY A 60 0.17 9.62 -9.91
N GLN A 61 1.22 8.81 -9.99
CA GLN A 61 1.11 7.35 -10.09
C GLN A 61 1.20 6.72 -8.70
N LEU A 62 0.51 5.60 -8.52
CA LEU A 62 0.62 4.75 -7.33
C LEU A 62 2.02 4.11 -7.31
N THR A 63 2.97 4.80 -6.69
CA THR A 63 4.35 4.31 -6.50
C THR A 63 4.66 4.40 -5.03
N MET A 64 4.79 3.25 -4.38
CA MET A 64 4.97 3.16 -2.92
C MET A 64 6.18 2.29 -2.55
N GLU A 65 7.27 2.44 -3.29
CA GLU A 65 8.59 2.23 -2.68
C GLU A 65 8.89 3.44 -1.81
N SER A 66 9.42 3.24 -0.60
CA SER A 66 10.16 4.33 0.04
C SER A 66 11.21 4.82 -0.95
N ALA A 67 11.08 6.04 -1.49
CA ALA A 67 12.07 6.57 -2.44
C ALA A 67 13.49 6.35 -1.89
N GLY A 68 14.30 5.56 -2.60
CA GLY A 68 15.68 5.22 -2.20
C GLY A 68 15.83 4.19 -1.07
N GLY A 69 14.80 3.39 -0.74
CA GLY A 69 14.86 2.37 0.33
C GLY A 69 14.80 2.91 1.76
N ALA A 70 14.39 4.17 1.95
CA ALA A 70 14.38 4.85 3.25
C ALA A 70 13.20 4.46 4.15
N PRO A 71 13.44 3.91 5.35
CA PRO A 71 12.34 3.49 6.21
C PRO A 71 11.54 4.68 6.76
N TYR A 72 10.28 4.41 7.04
CA TYR A 72 9.45 5.25 7.87
C TYR A 72 9.83 5.06 9.33
N ILE A 73 9.90 6.16 10.07
CA ILE A 73 10.13 6.15 11.52
C ILE A 73 8.92 6.78 12.20
N ALA A 74 8.37 6.10 13.20
CA ALA A 74 7.43 6.69 14.13
C ALA A 74 7.91 6.55 15.56
N LEU A 75 7.49 7.47 16.41
CA LEU A 75 7.81 7.54 17.83
C LEU A 75 6.52 7.68 18.63
N GLU A 76 6.45 7.04 19.78
CA GLU A 76 5.39 7.20 20.78
C GLU A 76 5.99 7.43 22.16
N ALA A 77 5.53 8.46 22.87
CA ALA A 77 5.86 8.69 24.28
C ALA A 77 4.73 8.16 25.18
N TYR A 78 5.08 7.62 26.36
CA TYR A 78 4.13 7.10 27.33
C TYR A 78 4.18 7.86 28.67
N ASP A 79 3.04 7.96 29.35
CA ASP A 79 2.96 8.49 30.71
C ASP A 79 3.28 7.44 31.81
N GLY A 80 3.13 7.86 33.06
CA GLY A 80 3.26 7.00 34.24
C GLY A 80 2.35 5.76 34.25
N ASN A 81 1.26 5.77 33.49
CA ASN A 81 0.28 4.69 33.39
C ASN A 81 0.39 3.88 32.08
N GLY A 82 1.29 4.26 31.19
CA GLY A 82 1.45 3.61 29.88
C GLY A 82 0.51 4.17 28.78
N ASN A 83 -0.17 5.29 29.02
CA ASN A 83 -0.97 5.95 27.98
C ASN A 83 -0.05 6.72 27.04
N VAL A 84 -0.37 6.70 25.74
CA VAL A 84 0.35 7.49 24.74
C VAL A 84 0.06 8.97 24.98
N THR A 85 1.13 9.77 25.17
CA THR A 85 1.04 11.23 25.40
C THR A 85 1.39 12.04 24.18
N GLU A 86 2.15 11.46 23.25
CA GLU A 86 2.57 12.07 22.02
C GLU A 86 2.95 11.00 21.00
N THR A 87 2.67 11.27 19.73
CA THR A 87 3.25 10.50 18.63
C THR A 87 3.85 11.41 17.56
N LEU A 88 4.90 10.94 16.90
CA LEU A 88 5.56 11.60 15.77
C LEU A 88 5.82 10.56 14.68
N ALA A 89 5.68 10.93 13.40
CA ALA A 89 6.06 10.08 12.29
C ALA A 89 6.73 10.88 11.17
N THR A 90 7.75 10.29 10.56
CA THR A 90 8.55 10.90 9.49
C THR A 90 9.20 9.82 8.63
N LYS A 91 9.91 10.24 7.58
CA LYS A 91 10.74 9.39 6.75
C LYS A 91 12.20 9.62 7.10
N TYR A 92 12.96 8.54 7.27
CA TYR A 92 14.39 8.63 7.46
C TYR A 92 15.06 9.12 6.17
N ILE A 93 15.84 10.20 6.26
CA ILE A 93 16.65 10.71 5.14
C ILE A 93 18.12 10.64 5.56
N TRP A 94 18.92 9.83 4.87
CA TRP A 94 20.35 9.73 5.13
C TRP A 94 21.04 11.09 5.01
N LYS A 95 21.77 11.46 6.07
CA LYS A 95 22.69 12.60 6.09
C LYS A 95 24.14 12.14 6.09
N THR A 96 24.40 11.05 6.80
CA THR A 96 25.67 10.32 6.82
C THR A 96 25.38 8.81 6.82
N HIS A 97 26.43 8.00 6.86
CA HIS A 97 26.33 6.55 7.04
C HIS A 97 25.65 6.10 8.35
N THR A 98 25.77 6.87 9.44
CA THR A 98 25.20 6.55 10.76
C THR A 98 24.06 7.46 11.18
N ALA A 99 23.85 8.58 10.49
CA ALA A 99 22.89 9.60 10.88
C ALA A 99 21.92 9.92 9.74
N GLY A 100 20.66 10.08 10.11
CA GLY A 100 19.64 10.59 9.23
C GLY A 100 18.78 11.62 9.95
N ALA A 101 17.87 12.19 9.18
CA ALA A 101 16.95 13.20 9.66
C ALA A 101 15.56 12.99 9.07
N GLY A 102 14.56 13.43 9.80
CA GLY A 102 13.22 13.66 9.29
C GLY A 102 13.04 15.13 8.94
N GLU A 103 12.91 15.43 7.65
CA GLU A 103 12.74 16.82 7.19
C GLU A 103 11.28 17.26 7.18
N THR A 104 10.35 16.32 6.98
CA THR A 104 8.91 16.55 7.06
C THR A 104 8.24 15.42 7.80
N GLY A 105 7.16 15.71 8.50
CA GLY A 105 6.48 14.69 9.29
C GLY A 105 5.12 15.12 9.82
N LEU A 106 4.52 14.19 10.56
CA LEU A 106 3.29 14.40 11.30
C LEU A 106 3.54 14.24 12.79
N ARG A 107 2.79 14.99 13.59
CA ARG A 107 2.76 14.88 15.04
C ARG A 107 1.30 14.86 15.52
N LEU A 108 1.02 14.04 16.53
CA LEU A 108 -0.24 14.07 17.27
C LEU A 108 0.08 14.34 18.74
N THR A 109 -0.40 15.47 19.23
CA THR A 109 -0.31 15.86 20.65
C THR A 109 -1.66 16.40 21.13
N GLY A 110 -1.77 16.59 22.45
CA GLY A 110 -2.86 17.36 23.04
C GLY A 110 -4.25 16.86 22.63
N GLU A 111 -5.07 17.76 22.09
CA GLU A 111 -6.44 17.45 21.67
C GLU A 111 -6.49 16.53 20.44
N ASN A 112 -5.59 16.72 19.47
CA ASN A 112 -5.56 15.87 18.27
C ASN A 112 -5.26 14.41 18.61
N LEU A 113 -4.37 14.16 19.56
CA LEU A 113 -4.08 12.81 20.04
C LEU A 113 -5.27 12.18 20.78
N ARG A 114 -5.90 12.94 21.70
CA ARG A 114 -7.09 12.43 22.39
C ARG A 114 -8.22 12.12 21.41
N ASN A 115 -8.48 13.02 20.47
CA ASN A 115 -9.49 12.85 19.45
C ASN A 115 -9.16 11.69 18.50
N SER A 116 -7.88 11.40 18.22
CA SER A 116 -7.51 10.24 17.39
C SER A 116 -7.70 8.90 18.10
N GLN A 117 -7.78 8.91 19.43
CA GLN A 117 -8.05 7.73 20.26
C GLN A 117 -9.55 7.57 20.58
N GLU A 118 -10.36 8.59 20.30
CA GLU A 118 -11.80 8.61 20.57
C GLU A 118 -12.63 8.45 19.29
N MET A 119 -13.54 7.49 19.30
CA MET A 119 -14.43 7.22 18.17
C MET A 119 -15.32 8.42 17.83
N GLY A 120 -15.46 8.71 16.53
CA GLY A 120 -16.32 9.78 16.03
C GLY A 120 -15.78 11.19 16.27
N LYS A 121 -14.62 11.35 16.92
CA LYS A 121 -13.98 12.64 17.09
C LYS A 121 -13.13 12.98 15.87
N LYS A 122 -13.22 14.24 15.46
CA LYS A 122 -12.37 14.79 14.40
C LYS A 122 -11.01 15.20 14.95
N PHE A 123 -9.96 14.90 14.20
CA PHE A 123 -8.62 15.37 14.49
C PHE A 123 -7.87 15.71 13.20
N THR A 124 -6.86 16.56 13.32
CA THR A 124 -6.02 17.01 12.21
C THR A 124 -4.56 16.87 12.64
N PRO A 125 -3.79 15.94 12.04
CA PRO A 125 -2.38 15.79 12.34
C PRO A 125 -1.62 17.09 12.13
N GLU A 126 -0.72 17.42 13.06
CA GLU A 126 0.16 18.58 12.94
C GLU A 126 1.26 18.25 11.95
N ARG A 127 1.37 19.01 10.85
CA ARG A 127 2.47 18.89 9.91
C ARG A 127 3.66 19.70 10.38
N PHE A 128 4.85 19.12 10.31
CA PHE A 128 6.09 19.88 10.42
C PHE A 128 6.91 19.78 9.14
N SER A 129 7.64 20.84 8.85
CA SER A 129 8.66 20.88 7.80
C SER A 129 9.85 21.67 8.30
N ALA A 130 11.04 21.08 8.18
CA ALA A 130 12.29 21.65 8.60
C ALA A 130 13.05 22.29 7.43
N SER A 131 12.35 22.76 6.39
CA SER A 131 12.97 23.33 5.17
C SER A 131 14.01 24.42 5.46
N PHE A 132 13.95 25.08 6.62
CA PHE A 132 14.99 25.98 7.15
C PHE A 132 15.02 26.02 8.71
N GLY A 133 15.05 24.87 9.41
CA GLY A 133 15.03 24.77 10.89
C GLY A 133 15.69 23.51 11.50
N GLU A 134 15.49 23.26 12.80
CA GLU A 134 15.98 22.03 13.48
C GLU A 134 15.19 20.80 13.00
N GLN A 135 15.86 19.96 12.20
CA GLN A 135 15.35 18.65 11.76
C GLN A 135 15.29 17.68 12.95
N VAL A 136 14.32 16.75 12.95
CA VAL A 136 14.37 15.60 13.87
C VAL A 136 15.51 14.68 13.44
N GLY A 137 16.29 14.19 14.39
CA GLY A 137 17.53 13.47 14.14
C GLY A 137 17.50 12.05 14.65
N PHE A 138 18.12 11.15 13.88
CA PHE A 138 18.24 9.73 14.17
C PHE A 138 19.66 9.28 13.92
N GLN A 139 20.26 8.56 14.88
CA GLN A 139 21.58 7.97 14.75
C GLN A 139 21.53 6.49 15.10
N PHE A 140 22.12 5.65 14.24
CA PHE A 140 22.23 4.20 14.42
C PHE A 140 23.72 3.87 14.54
N LEU A 141 24.29 4.15 15.72
CA LEU A 141 25.73 4.01 15.97
C LEU A 141 26.15 2.55 16.18
N ASP A 142 25.30 1.77 16.83
CA ASP A 142 25.53 0.38 17.16
C ASP A 142 24.35 -0.48 16.68
N GLU A 143 24.60 -1.77 16.42
CA GLU A 143 23.55 -2.69 16.04
C GLU A 143 22.51 -2.82 17.16
N GLY A 144 21.24 -2.63 16.81
CA GLY A 144 20.14 -2.67 17.78
C GLY A 144 20.03 -1.44 18.68
N GLU A 145 20.82 -0.39 18.48
CA GLU A 145 20.69 0.88 19.20
C GLU A 145 20.33 2.04 18.26
N ALA A 146 19.47 2.92 18.73
CA ALA A 146 19.13 4.16 18.04
C ALA A 146 19.12 5.35 18.99
N HIS A 147 19.79 6.43 18.61
CA HIS A 147 19.77 7.69 19.33
C HIS A 147 18.89 8.70 18.60
N VAL A 148 17.87 9.20 19.30
CA VAL A 148 16.87 10.14 18.78
C VAL A 148 17.07 11.50 19.44
N TYR A 149 17.05 12.57 18.66
CA TYR A 149 17.25 13.93 19.18
C TYR A 149 16.43 14.95 18.39
N ARG A 150 16.07 16.06 19.04
CA ARG A 150 15.24 17.16 18.47
C ARG A 150 13.80 16.75 18.13
N CYS A 151 13.32 15.64 18.70
CA CYS A 151 11.92 15.23 18.67
C CYS A 151 11.13 15.78 19.87
N GLY A 152 11.83 16.18 20.92
CA GLY A 152 11.28 16.76 22.15
C GLY A 152 11.61 15.89 23.37
N PRO A 153 11.53 16.43 24.60
CA PRO A 153 12.11 15.79 25.80
C PRO A 153 11.58 14.37 26.08
N ALA A 154 10.32 14.11 25.78
CA ALA A 154 9.72 12.79 25.97
C ALA A 154 10.30 11.74 24.99
N LEU A 155 10.59 12.17 23.75
CA LEU A 155 11.02 11.32 22.65
C LEU A 155 12.54 11.25 22.48
N ASP A 156 13.27 12.29 22.89
CA ASP A 156 14.73 12.35 22.77
C ASP A 156 15.40 11.33 23.70
N GLY A 157 16.45 10.65 23.25
CA GLY A 157 17.21 9.69 24.03
C GLY A 157 17.62 8.45 23.25
N THR A 158 18.12 7.46 23.98
CA THR A 158 18.58 6.19 23.43
C THR A 158 17.48 5.14 23.51
N TYR A 159 17.32 4.42 22.40
CA TYR A 159 16.37 3.34 22.22
C TYR A 159 17.13 2.06 21.88
N THR A 160 16.64 0.93 22.40
CA THR A 160 17.23 -0.39 22.20
C THR A 160 16.23 -1.30 21.51
N ARG A 161 16.67 -2.10 20.54
CA ARG A 161 15.81 -2.96 19.73
C ARG A 161 15.08 -3.98 20.60
N TYR A 162 13.81 -4.20 20.27
CA TYR A 162 12.92 -5.15 20.90
C TYR A 162 12.43 -6.13 19.83
N ASP A 163 13.09 -7.28 19.77
CA ASP A 163 12.88 -8.28 18.71
C ASP A 163 11.57 -9.05 18.84
N ASP A 164 10.99 -9.12 20.04
CA ASP A 164 9.76 -9.87 20.34
C ASP A 164 8.47 -9.04 20.09
N PHE A 165 8.54 -8.02 19.22
CA PHE A 165 7.38 -7.17 18.95
C PHE A 165 6.33 -7.85 18.10
N THR A 166 5.17 -8.13 18.70
CA THR A 166 3.98 -8.66 18.01
C THR A 166 2.81 -7.66 18.00
N GLY A 167 3.05 -6.41 18.41
CA GLY A 167 2.03 -5.38 18.59
C GLY A 167 1.61 -4.69 17.30
N TRP A 168 1.09 -3.46 17.46
CA TRP A 168 0.55 -2.62 16.39
C TRP A 168 1.47 -1.42 16.11
N TYR A 169 1.59 -1.01 14.86
CA TYR A 169 2.23 0.27 14.52
C TYR A 169 1.31 1.44 14.89
N PRO A 170 1.87 2.59 15.28
CA PRO A 170 1.07 3.73 15.69
C PRO A 170 0.31 4.36 14.52
N LEU A 171 -0.85 4.94 14.82
CA LEU A 171 -1.69 5.65 13.86
C LEU A 171 -0.92 6.75 13.10
N SER A 172 0.03 7.43 13.75
CA SER A 172 0.88 8.44 13.12
C SER A 172 1.72 7.88 11.97
N MET A 173 2.23 6.64 12.09
CA MET A 173 2.98 5.98 11.03
C MET A 173 2.10 5.75 9.81
N PHE A 174 0.89 5.24 10.01
CA PHE A 174 -0.09 5.06 8.95
C PHE A 174 -0.43 6.38 8.27
N LEU A 175 -0.81 7.39 9.05
CA LEU A 175 -1.18 8.71 8.51
C LEU A 175 -0.05 9.34 7.71
N TYR A 176 1.19 9.24 8.20
CA TYR A 176 2.34 9.80 7.49
C TYR A 176 2.63 9.02 6.21
N ALA A 177 2.62 7.69 6.23
CA ALA A 177 2.81 6.86 5.04
C ALA A 177 1.75 7.18 3.97
N TYR A 178 0.49 7.28 4.37
CA TYR A 178 -0.63 7.65 3.50
C TYR A 178 -0.48 9.07 2.93
N GLU A 179 -0.30 10.09 3.77
CA GLU A 179 -0.23 11.48 3.35
C GLU A 179 0.99 11.79 2.48
N SER A 180 2.17 11.30 2.88
CA SER A 180 3.42 11.60 2.19
C SER A 180 3.54 10.92 0.84
N SER A 181 2.85 9.79 0.64
CA SER A 181 2.96 8.99 -0.59
C SER A 181 1.78 9.22 -1.53
N TYR A 182 0.56 9.22 -1.00
CA TYR A 182 -0.66 9.23 -1.82
C TYR A 182 -1.27 10.62 -1.93
N ASN A 183 -1.25 11.39 -0.85
CA ASN A 183 -1.76 12.77 -0.85
C ASN A 183 -0.63 13.82 -0.88
N MET A 184 0.47 13.47 -1.56
CA MET A 184 1.74 14.20 -1.56
C MET A 184 1.57 15.71 -1.79
N LYS A 185 0.72 16.10 -2.75
CA LYS A 185 0.47 17.52 -3.06
C LYS A 185 -0.10 18.27 -1.85
N SER A 186 -1.14 17.72 -1.21
CA SER A 186 -1.74 18.35 -0.03
C SER A 186 -0.81 18.30 1.16
N PHE A 187 0.04 17.26 1.27
CA PHE A 187 0.95 17.09 2.39
C PHE A 187 2.09 18.11 2.36
N TYR A 188 2.78 18.25 1.22
CA TYR A 188 3.95 19.12 1.08
C TYR A 188 3.63 20.59 0.76
N ASP A 189 2.47 20.89 0.16
CA ASP A 189 2.04 22.26 -0.06
C ASP A 189 1.39 22.82 1.22
N GLN A 190 2.12 23.71 1.90
CA GLN A 190 1.66 24.35 3.14
C GLN A 190 0.53 25.36 2.90
N SER A 191 0.29 25.79 1.65
CA SER A 191 -0.84 26.65 1.32
C SER A 191 -2.18 25.90 1.30
N LEU A 192 -2.15 24.57 1.18
CA LEU A 192 -3.33 23.73 1.19
C LEU A 192 -3.68 23.30 2.62
N SER A 193 -4.98 23.29 2.92
CA SER A 193 -5.48 22.76 4.19
C SER A 193 -5.13 21.28 4.32
N PRO A 194 -4.63 20.83 5.49
CA PRO A 194 -4.41 19.41 5.75
C PRO A 194 -5.74 18.65 5.73
N ASN A 195 -5.68 17.35 5.48
CA ASN A 195 -6.84 16.50 5.69
C ASN A 195 -7.20 16.44 7.19
N THR A 196 -8.48 16.25 7.44
CA THR A 196 -9.00 15.96 8.78
C THR A 196 -9.57 14.56 8.81
N TYR A 197 -9.38 13.88 9.92
CA TYR A 197 -9.66 12.45 10.08
C TYR A 197 -10.70 12.22 11.17
N THR A 198 -11.43 11.12 11.06
CA THR A 198 -12.34 10.64 12.11
C THR A 198 -12.22 9.13 12.20
N CYS A 199 -11.87 8.63 13.38
CA CYS A 199 -11.88 7.19 13.64
C CYS A 199 -13.32 6.69 13.65
N THR A 200 -13.64 5.74 12.78
CA THR A 200 -14.96 5.12 12.69
C THR A 200 -14.96 3.75 13.33
N ASN A 201 -16.07 3.35 13.96
CA ASN A 201 -16.19 2.00 14.48
C ASN A 201 -16.29 1.00 13.33
N VAL A 202 -15.63 -0.13 13.48
CA VAL A 202 -15.88 -1.34 12.69
C VAL A 202 -16.37 -2.43 13.65
N GLU A 203 -17.36 -2.09 14.49
CA GLU A 203 -18.13 -3.08 15.22
C GLU A 203 -19.09 -3.75 14.24
N SER A 204 -18.55 -4.66 13.43
CA SER A 204 -19.25 -5.90 13.12
C SER A 204 -18.23 -6.92 12.62
N THR A 205 -18.07 -7.96 13.43
CA THR A 205 -17.59 -9.27 12.99
C THR A 205 -18.17 -9.64 11.61
N PRO A 206 -17.40 -10.33 10.75
CA PRO A 206 -16.16 -11.03 11.05
C PRO A 206 -14.92 -10.30 10.51
N TYR A 207 -14.50 -9.25 11.20
CA TYR A 207 -13.18 -8.67 10.99
C TYR A 207 -12.12 -9.55 11.65
N PHE A 208 -11.31 -10.23 10.83
CA PHE A 208 -10.06 -10.83 11.29
C PHE A 208 -8.93 -9.84 11.06
N GLY A 209 -8.43 -9.29 12.16
CA GLY A 209 -7.32 -8.34 12.22
C GLY A 209 -7.71 -7.04 12.92
N ASP A 210 -6.71 -6.36 13.45
CA ASP A 210 -6.85 -5.03 14.00
C ASP A 210 -6.65 -4.01 12.88
N TYR A 211 -7.60 -3.09 12.69
CA TYR A 211 -7.49 -2.07 11.65
C TYR A 211 -7.68 -0.67 12.22
N TYR A 212 -7.05 0.29 11.56
CA TYR A 212 -7.49 1.67 11.54
C TYR A 212 -8.54 1.81 10.45
N HIS A 213 -9.72 2.35 10.77
CA HIS A 213 -10.71 2.79 9.80
C HIS A 213 -10.95 4.26 10.02
N LEU A 214 -10.58 5.06 9.02
CA LEU A 214 -10.64 6.50 9.09
C LEU A 214 -11.55 7.03 7.99
N MET A 215 -12.50 7.86 8.37
CA MET A 215 -13.13 8.79 7.44
C MET A 215 -12.19 9.97 7.25
N VAL A 216 -11.80 10.23 6.01
CA VAL A 216 -10.96 11.36 5.64
C VAL A 216 -11.85 12.44 5.03
N SER A 217 -11.61 13.69 5.41
CA SER A 217 -12.26 14.83 4.78
C SER A 217 -11.23 15.91 4.49
N ASN A 218 -11.21 16.37 3.24
CA ASN A 218 -10.37 17.49 2.82
C ASN A 218 -11.23 18.75 2.64
N PRO A 219 -11.05 19.77 3.50
CA PRO A 219 -11.86 20.99 3.42
C PRO A 219 -11.75 21.73 2.08
N ALA A 220 -10.59 21.66 1.42
CA ALA A 220 -10.35 22.34 0.16
C ALA A 220 -10.96 21.61 -1.05
N LYS A 221 -11.06 20.28 -1.00
CA LYS A 221 -11.65 19.47 -2.08
C LYS A 221 -13.15 19.25 -1.92
N GLN A 222 -13.73 19.55 -0.74
CA GLN A 222 -15.11 19.20 -0.36
C GLN A 222 -15.40 17.71 -0.58
N ASP A 223 -14.38 16.89 -0.36
CA ASP A 223 -14.39 15.47 -0.67
C ASP A 223 -14.27 14.67 0.63
N MET A 224 -14.91 13.50 0.64
CA MET A 224 -14.89 12.56 1.76
C MET A 224 -14.72 11.15 1.23
N TRP A 225 -13.81 10.42 1.85
CA TRP A 225 -13.47 9.07 1.47
C TRP A 225 -12.97 8.30 2.69
N GLU A 226 -12.81 7.00 2.56
CA GLU A 226 -12.35 6.16 3.66
C GLU A 226 -10.94 5.66 3.41
N VAL A 227 -10.15 5.53 4.46
CA VAL A 227 -8.88 4.82 4.41
C VAL A 227 -8.84 3.80 5.54
N ILE A 228 -8.52 2.57 5.18
CA ILE A 228 -8.49 1.41 6.06
C ILE A 228 -7.07 0.85 6.06
N ALA A 229 -6.52 0.61 7.24
CA ALA A 229 -5.18 0.06 7.41
C ALA A 229 -5.17 -1.08 8.40
N GLU A 230 -4.59 -2.21 8.03
CA GLU A 230 -4.26 -3.24 9.02
C GLU A 230 -3.16 -2.70 9.94
N LYS A 231 -3.30 -2.85 11.26
CA LYS A 231 -2.43 -2.17 12.24
C LYS A 231 -0.98 -2.66 12.22
N ARG A 232 -0.69 -3.81 11.64
CA ARG A 232 0.68 -4.26 11.33
C ARG A 232 1.18 -3.81 9.95
N MET A 233 0.41 -2.96 9.28
CA MET A 233 0.77 -2.27 8.03
C MET A 233 0.98 -3.20 6.83
N HIS A 234 0.40 -4.41 6.85
CA HIS A 234 0.47 -5.30 5.68
C HIS A 234 -0.41 -4.81 4.54
N ILE A 235 -1.56 -4.21 4.81
CA ILE A 235 -2.46 -3.71 3.77
C ILE A 235 -3.02 -2.36 4.17
N VAL A 236 -3.02 -1.44 3.20
CA VAL A 236 -3.84 -0.22 3.25
C VAL A 236 -4.69 -0.11 2.02
N MET A 237 -5.94 0.26 2.27
CA MET A 237 -6.96 0.39 1.26
C MET A 237 -7.61 1.76 1.40
N GLU A 238 -7.64 2.51 0.31
CA GLU A 238 -8.46 3.71 0.18
C GLU A 238 -9.76 3.36 -0.55
N CYS A 239 -10.86 3.94 -0.13
CA CYS A 239 -12.18 3.74 -0.73
C CYS A 239 -12.78 5.08 -1.17
N HIS A 240 -12.95 5.26 -2.48
CA HIS A 240 -13.68 6.37 -3.09
C HIS A 240 -14.93 5.84 -3.77
N GLN A 241 -16.13 6.09 -3.23
CA GLN A 241 -17.41 5.71 -3.87
C GLN A 241 -17.46 4.24 -4.36
N HIS A 242 -16.94 3.31 -3.53
CA HIS A 242 -16.79 1.87 -3.84
C HIS A 242 -15.65 1.47 -4.78
N ASP A 243 -14.72 2.38 -5.06
CA ASP A 243 -13.42 2.07 -5.63
C ASP A 243 -12.39 1.85 -4.53
N TYR A 244 -12.00 0.59 -4.37
CA TYR A 244 -11.06 0.11 -3.37
C TYR A 244 -9.66 0.02 -3.95
N HIS A 245 -8.85 1.04 -3.68
CA HIS A 245 -7.46 1.14 -4.12
C HIS A 245 -6.54 0.63 -3.03
N PHE A 246 -5.65 -0.30 -3.37
CA PHE A 246 -4.71 -0.90 -2.41
C PHE A 246 -3.36 -0.21 -2.53
N LEU A 247 -2.92 0.42 -1.46
CA LEU A 247 -1.85 1.41 -1.51
C LEU A 247 -0.48 0.82 -1.21
N PHE A 248 -0.35 0.06 -0.12
CA PHE A 248 0.95 -0.45 0.29
C PHE A 248 0.87 -1.79 0.98
N VAL A 249 2.05 -2.40 0.97
CA VAL A 249 2.30 -3.67 1.59
C VAL A 249 3.66 -3.66 2.27
N LYS A 250 3.76 -4.31 3.43
CA LYS A 250 5.04 -4.58 4.09
C LYS A 250 5.88 -5.46 3.15
N ASN A 251 7.22 -5.36 3.20
CA ASN A 251 8.11 -6.06 2.26
C ASN A 251 7.87 -7.58 2.14
N ASP A 252 7.30 -8.21 3.16
CA ASP A 252 7.00 -9.64 3.24
C ASP A 252 5.62 -10.02 2.68
N TYR A 253 4.82 -9.06 2.24
CA TYR A 253 3.42 -9.29 1.84
C TYR A 253 3.21 -10.34 0.77
N HIS A 254 4.07 -10.34 -0.25
CA HIS A 254 4.08 -11.35 -1.31
C HIS A 254 5.09 -12.47 -1.05
N GLY A 255 5.98 -12.30 -0.06
CA GLY A 255 7.08 -13.25 0.24
C GLY A 255 6.71 -14.33 1.26
N ASP A 256 5.82 -14.01 2.21
CA ASP A 256 5.26 -14.96 3.18
C ASP A 256 3.74 -14.71 3.34
N PRO A 257 2.87 -15.46 2.62
CA PRO A 257 1.43 -15.31 2.72
C PRO A 257 0.84 -15.94 3.99
N SER A 258 1.65 -16.37 4.97
CA SER A 258 1.18 -16.97 6.23
C SER A 258 0.17 -16.07 6.95
N TRP A 259 0.35 -14.75 6.89
CA TRP A 259 -0.59 -13.77 7.43
C TRP A 259 -1.93 -13.75 6.66
N VAL A 260 -1.92 -14.03 5.36
CA VAL A 260 -3.15 -14.18 4.55
C VAL A 260 -3.89 -15.45 4.91
N GLY A 261 -3.18 -16.58 5.02
CA GLY A 261 -3.79 -17.88 5.31
C GLY A 261 -4.53 -17.92 6.64
N LEU A 262 -3.95 -17.32 7.68
CA LEU A 262 -4.59 -17.21 9.00
C LEU A 262 -5.90 -16.42 8.95
N THR A 263 -5.90 -15.29 8.24
CA THR A 263 -7.08 -14.43 8.14
C THR A 263 -8.13 -14.99 7.18
N TRP A 264 -7.73 -15.74 6.14
CA TRP A 264 -8.66 -16.38 5.20
C TRP A 264 -9.44 -17.53 5.84
N SER A 265 -8.81 -18.32 6.71
CA SER A 265 -9.40 -19.51 7.32
C SER A 265 -10.68 -19.26 8.13
N THR A 266 -10.99 -18.01 8.39
CA THR A 266 -12.08 -17.58 9.25
C THR A 266 -13.08 -16.64 8.56
N PHE A 267 -12.90 -16.38 7.25
CA PHE A 267 -13.88 -15.63 6.48
C PHE A 267 -15.16 -16.44 6.30
N THR A 268 -16.28 -15.93 6.80
CA THR A 268 -17.60 -16.57 6.67
C THR A 268 -18.54 -15.81 5.73
N GLY A 269 -18.05 -14.77 5.07
CA GLY A 269 -18.86 -13.81 4.31
C GLY A 269 -19.09 -12.51 5.08
N SER A 270 -19.32 -11.42 4.36
CA SER A 270 -19.76 -10.13 4.92
C SER A 270 -20.73 -9.41 3.98
N ALA A 271 -21.72 -8.71 4.55
CA ALA A 271 -22.54 -7.76 3.78
C ALA A 271 -21.76 -6.46 3.50
N MET A 272 -20.68 -6.20 4.25
CA MET A 272 -19.86 -5.01 4.12
C MET A 272 -18.91 -5.08 2.93
N THR A 273 -19.06 -4.13 2.03
CA THR A 273 -18.40 -4.08 0.72
C THR A 273 -16.88 -3.91 0.84
N TYR A 274 -16.41 -3.03 1.72
CA TYR A 274 -14.98 -2.85 1.97
C TYR A 274 -14.32 -4.11 2.59
N THR A 275 -15.03 -4.83 3.47
CA THR A 275 -14.55 -6.11 4.01
C THR A 275 -14.35 -7.12 2.89
N ASN A 276 -15.33 -7.25 2.01
CA ASN A 276 -15.26 -8.14 0.86
C ASN A 276 -14.13 -7.74 -0.10
N ALA A 277 -13.87 -6.44 -0.30
CA ALA A 277 -12.75 -5.98 -1.11
C ALA A 277 -11.39 -6.38 -0.51
N LEU A 278 -11.23 -6.28 0.82
CA LEU A 278 -10.01 -6.75 1.52
C LEU A 278 -9.80 -8.26 1.36
N TYR A 279 -10.87 -9.06 1.54
CA TYR A 279 -10.77 -10.51 1.36
C TYR A 279 -10.54 -10.91 -0.09
N LEU A 280 -11.14 -10.20 -1.06
CA LEU A 280 -10.84 -10.40 -2.46
C LEU A 280 -9.38 -10.10 -2.77
N HIS A 281 -8.83 -8.99 -2.27
CA HIS A 281 -7.42 -8.66 -2.47
C HIS A 281 -6.49 -9.75 -1.90
N ARG A 282 -6.81 -10.27 -0.72
CA ARG A 282 -6.11 -11.42 -0.11
C ARG A 282 -6.18 -12.67 -0.97
N HIS A 283 -7.38 -13.00 -1.47
CA HIS A 283 -7.59 -14.11 -2.38
C HIS A 283 -6.72 -13.97 -3.64
N LEU A 284 -6.74 -12.78 -4.26
CA LEU A 284 -5.90 -12.48 -5.42
C LEU A 284 -4.40 -12.60 -5.10
N THR A 285 -3.97 -12.14 -3.93
CA THR A 285 -2.56 -12.24 -3.49
C THR A 285 -2.07 -13.69 -3.43
N VAL A 286 -2.94 -14.62 -3.02
CA VAL A 286 -2.57 -16.05 -2.86
C VAL A 286 -2.77 -16.83 -4.16
N HIS A 287 -3.87 -16.59 -4.86
CA HIS A 287 -4.32 -17.47 -5.95
C HIS A 287 -4.10 -16.87 -7.33
N GLU A 288 -4.11 -15.55 -7.48
CA GLU A 288 -4.00 -14.86 -8.77
C GLU A 288 -3.08 -13.62 -8.67
N PRO A 289 -1.81 -13.78 -8.23
CA PRO A 289 -0.92 -12.66 -7.93
C PRO A 289 -0.52 -11.84 -9.17
N ASP A 290 -0.66 -12.41 -10.37
CA ASP A 290 -0.44 -11.72 -11.65
C ASP A 290 -1.46 -10.59 -11.89
N MET A 291 -2.67 -10.72 -11.35
CA MET A 291 -3.68 -9.64 -11.38
C MET A 291 -3.28 -8.42 -10.54
N LEU A 292 -2.32 -8.57 -9.61
CA LEU A 292 -1.82 -7.51 -8.73
C LEU A 292 -0.39 -7.07 -9.11
N GLU A 293 0.06 -7.35 -10.34
CA GLU A 293 1.36 -6.88 -10.82
C GLU A 293 1.42 -5.36 -11.02
N ASP A 294 0.32 -4.75 -11.43
CA ASP A 294 0.23 -3.31 -11.57
C ASP A 294 -0.36 -2.69 -10.29
N PRO A 295 0.34 -1.73 -9.65
CA PRO A 295 -0.15 -1.05 -8.46
C PRO A 295 -1.42 -0.22 -8.68
N ASN A 296 -1.76 0.11 -9.92
CA ASN A 296 -3.00 0.80 -10.26
C ASN A 296 -4.20 -0.15 -10.36
N THR A 297 -4.02 -1.42 -10.01
CA THR A 297 -5.13 -2.36 -9.89
C THR A 297 -5.96 -2.02 -8.65
N TYR A 298 -7.27 -1.96 -8.83
CA TYR A 298 -8.23 -1.68 -7.77
C TYR A 298 -9.44 -2.58 -7.91
N VAL A 299 -10.20 -2.69 -6.83
CA VAL A 299 -11.46 -3.42 -6.82
C VAL A 299 -12.59 -2.40 -6.86
N ARG A 300 -13.58 -2.58 -7.72
CA ARG A 300 -14.81 -1.78 -7.75
C ARG A 300 -16.00 -2.65 -7.43
N MET A 301 -16.85 -2.22 -6.52
CA MET A 301 -18.19 -2.82 -6.41
C MET A 301 -19.02 -2.40 -7.63
N THR A 302 -19.49 -3.35 -8.42
CA THR A 302 -20.26 -3.08 -9.64
C THR A 302 -21.74 -3.40 -9.51
N ASP A 303 -22.09 -4.31 -8.60
CA ASP A 303 -23.48 -4.70 -8.39
C ASP A 303 -23.70 -5.22 -6.95
N PHE A 304 -24.96 -5.24 -6.54
CA PHE A 304 -25.42 -5.67 -5.23
C PHE A 304 -26.72 -6.47 -5.36
N TYR A 305 -26.70 -7.72 -4.92
CA TYR A 305 -27.92 -8.51 -4.77
C TYR A 305 -28.20 -8.76 -3.29
N CYS A 306 -29.43 -8.46 -2.86
CA CYS A 306 -29.93 -8.82 -1.53
C CYS A 306 -31.25 -9.55 -1.71
N GLY A 307 -31.36 -10.76 -1.17
CA GLY A 307 -32.60 -11.52 -1.13
C GLY A 307 -33.66 -10.87 -0.23
N GLU A 308 -34.86 -11.45 -0.18
CA GLU A 308 -35.93 -11.03 0.73
C GLU A 308 -36.08 -12.02 1.90
N GLY A 309 -36.40 -11.51 3.11
CA GLY A 309 -36.67 -12.32 4.30
C GLY A 309 -35.50 -12.43 5.29
N GLU A 310 -35.73 -13.11 6.43
CA GLU A 310 -34.75 -13.30 7.53
C GLU A 310 -33.52 -14.12 7.09
N ASP A 311 -33.67 -14.91 6.02
CA ASP A 311 -32.63 -15.75 5.42
C ASP A 311 -32.00 -15.17 4.15
N ALA A 312 -32.23 -13.88 3.86
CA ALA A 312 -31.64 -13.22 2.72
C ALA A 312 -30.11 -13.34 2.71
N VAL A 313 -29.57 -13.68 1.53
CA VAL A 313 -28.14 -13.69 1.24
C VAL A 313 -27.81 -12.41 0.50
N THR A 314 -26.82 -11.69 0.99
CA THR A 314 -26.20 -10.58 0.28
C THR A 314 -25.08 -11.12 -0.61
N THR A 315 -25.09 -10.74 -1.88
CA THR A 315 -23.99 -11.01 -2.81
C THR A 315 -23.46 -9.71 -3.38
N ASN A 316 -22.20 -9.43 -3.10
CA ASN A 316 -21.48 -8.30 -3.67
C ASN A 316 -20.79 -8.76 -4.96
N VAL A 317 -21.03 -8.06 -6.06
CA VAL A 317 -20.29 -8.27 -7.32
C VAL A 317 -19.21 -7.22 -7.43
N MET A 318 -17.99 -7.68 -7.59
CA MET A 318 -16.79 -6.85 -7.61
C MET A 318 -16.02 -7.06 -8.90
N ALA A 319 -15.64 -5.98 -9.57
CA ALA A 319 -14.70 -6.03 -10.69
C ALA A 319 -13.29 -5.76 -10.20
N VAL A 320 -12.32 -6.51 -10.72
CA VAL A 320 -10.89 -6.18 -10.59
C VAL A 320 -10.53 -5.37 -11.82
N LEU A 321 -10.14 -4.11 -11.61
CA LEU A 321 -9.97 -3.10 -12.64
C LEU A 321 -8.56 -2.53 -12.61
N GLN A 322 -8.07 -2.13 -13.77
CA GLN A 322 -6.78 -1.48 -13.95
C GLN A 322 -6.96 -0.31 -14.91
N ASN A 323 -6.40 0.85 -14.59
CA ASN A 323 -6.34 1.97 -15.53
C ASN A 323 -4.94 2.04 -16.16
N LYS A 324 -4.84 1.80 -17.46
CA LYS A 324 -3.56 1.80 -18.19
C LYS A 324 -3.68 2.71 -19.41
N ASN A 325 -2.89 3.78 -19.45
CA ASN A 325 -2.90 4.76 -20.55
C ASN A 325 -4.30 5.36 -20.81
N ASN A 326 -5.04 5.71 -19.75
CA ASN A 326 -6.43 6.19 -19.79
C ASN A 326 -7.45 5.18 -20.33
N GLU A 327 -7.07 3.90 -20.45
CA GLU A 327 -7.97 2.81 -20.79
C GLU A 327 -8.28 2.01 -19.52
N LEU A 328 -9.58 1.85 -19.24
CA LEU A 328 -10.04 1.01 -18.16
C LEU A 328 -10.12 -0.45 -18.64
N ILE A 329 -9.33 -1.30 -18.01
CA ILE A 329 -9.22 -2.73 -18.30
C ILE A 329 -9.80 -3.51 -17.11
N LYS A 330 -10.73 -4.43 -17.38
CA LYS A 330 -11.28 -5.39 -16.42
C LYS A 330 -10.48 -6.69 -16.49
N LEU A 331 -9.82 -7.01 -15.38
CA LEU A 331 -8.96 -8.18 -15.23
C LEU A 331 -9.73 -9.40 -14.68
N GLY A 332 -10.83 -9.14 -13.97
CA GLY A 332 -11.69 -10.20 -13.44
C GLY A 332 -12.97 -9.67 -12.82
N GLN A 333 -13.82 -10.59 -12.41
CA GLN A 333 -15.04 -10.33 -11.65
C GLN A 333 -15.19 -11.36 -10.54
N ALA A 334 -15.49 -10.92 -9.33
CA ALA A 334 -15.77 -11.79 -8.20
C ALA A 334 -17.20 -11.60 -7.71
N SER A 335 -17.85 -12.70 -7.33
CA SER A 335 -19.08 -12.68 -6.52
C SER A 335 -18.75 -13.16 -5.12
N ILE A 336 -19.16 -12.39 -4.11
CA ILE A 336 -18.82 -12.62 -2.71
C ILE A 336 -20.09 -12.62 -1.89
N SER A 337 -20.39 -13.76 -1.27
CA SER A 337 -21.58 -13.93 -0.42
C SER A 337 -21.30 -13.53 1.04
N ASP A 338 -22.31 -13.00 1.71
CA ASP A 338 -22.30 -12.78 3.16
C ASP A 338 -22.55 -14.04 4.01
N ARG A 339 -22.89 -15.17 3.37
CA ARG A 339 -23.02 -16.48 4.02
C ARG A 339 -22.10 -17.50 3.36
N GLY A 340 -21.39 -18.28 4.18
CA GLY A 340 -20.59 -19.42 3.72
C GLY A 340 -19.18 -19.09 3.22
N GLY A 341 -18.75 -17.83 3.26
CA GLY A 341 -17.36 -17.43 3.00
C GLY A 341 -16.88 -17.65 1.56
N GLU A 342 -17.79 -17.75 0.60
CA GLU A 342 -17.43 -18.08 -0.77
C GLU A 342 -17.06 -16.84 -1.59
N ILE A 343 -15.86 -16.85 -2.18
CA ILE A 343 -15.44 -15.92 -3.24
C ILE A 343 -15.37 -16.71 -4.55
N ARG A 344 -16.24 -16.37 -5.49
CA ARG A 344 -16.23 -16.92 -6.86
C ARG A 344 -15.57 -15.92 -7.79
N LEU A 345 -14.28 -16.11 -8.06
CA LEU A 345 -13.53 -15.27 -8.99
C LEU A 345 -13.57 -15.85 -10.41
N HIS A 346 -13.98 -15.00 -11.35
CA HIS A 346 -13.86 -15.22 -12.78
C HIS A 346 -12.72 -14.36 -13.31
N LYS A 347 -11.59 -15.01 -13.59
CA LYS A 347 -10.42 -14.35 -14.18
C LYS A 347 -10.67 -14.08 -15.66
N MET A 348 -10.43 -12.84 -16.09
CA MET A 348 -10.70 -12.34 -17.45
C MET A 348 -9.41 -11.99 -18.22
N MET A 349 -8.27 -12.55 -17.79
CA MET A 349 -6.94 -12.37 -18.39
C MET A 349 -6.13 -13.68 -18.35
N GLY A 350 -5.12 -13.80 -19.21
CA GLY A 350 -4.27 -14.99 -19.30
C GLY A 350 -4.17 -15.56 -20.71
N ARG A 351 -3.67 -16.79 -20.84
CA ARG A 351 -3.58 -17.48 -22.15
C ARG A 351 -4.95 -17.93 -22.63
N ALA A 352 -5.21 -17.75 -23.92
CA ALA A 352 -6.46 -18.09 -24.59
C ALA A 352 -6.21 -18.43 -26.06
N SER A 353 -7.28 -18.73 -26.78
CA SER A 353 -7.25 -18.88 -28.24
C SER A 353 -8.44 -18.21 -28.91
N ILE A 354 -8.32 -17.97 -30.21
CA ILE A 354 -9.42 -17.49 -31.05
C ILE A 354 -10.48 -18.59 -31.24
N LYS A 355 -11.75 -18.21 -31.19
CA LYS A 355 -12.92 -19.02 -31.54
C LYS A 355 -13.50 -18.53 -32.85
N GLY A 356 -13.53 -19.40 -33.86
CA GLY A 356 -14.02 -19.09 -35.22
C GLY A 356 -12.91 -18.69 -36.19
N ASP A 357 -13.23 -18.72 -37.48
CA ASP A 357 -12.29 -18.45 -38.57
C ASP A 357 -12.42 -17.02 -39.09
N GLY A 358 -11.33 -16.45 -39.60
CA GLY A 358 -11.33 -15.10 -40.14
C GLY A 358 -11.58 -14.01 -39.10
N VAL A 359 -11.21 -14.23 -37.83
CA VAL A 359 -11.44 -13.27 -36.75
C VAL A 359 -10.43 -12.13 -36.83
N ARG A 360 -10.94 -10.90 -36.90
CA ARG A 360 -10.15 -9.68 -37.07
C ARG A 360 -9.59 -9.18 -35.74
N ILE A 361 -8.27 -9.01 -35.71
CA ILE A 361 -7.57 -8.25 -34.67
C ILE A 361 -7.59 -6.78 -35.07
N ARG A 362 -7.98 -5.91 -34.14
CA ARG A 362 -8.28 -4.50 -34.43
C ARG A 362 -7.39 -3.55 -33.64
N GLN A 363 -7.20 -2.35 -34.18
CA GLN A 363 -6.38 -1.31 -33.55
C GLN A 363 -7.09 -0.62 -32.37
N ALA A 364 -8.42 -0.64 -32.34
CA ALA A 364 -9.24 -0.09 -31.26
C ALA A 364 -10.45 -1.01 -30.99
N PRO A 365 -11.07 -0.95 -29.79
CA PRO A 365 -12.20 -1.81 -29.42
C PRO A 365 -13.51 -1.32 -30.06
N ASN A 366 -13.59 -1.34 -31.39
CA ASN A 366 -14.79 -1.04 -32.18
C ASN A 366 -14.66 -1.62 -33.59
N THR A 367 -15.76 -1.70 -34.34
CA THR A 367 -15.75 -2.30 -35.70
C THR A 367 -15.29 -1.37 -36.81
N ASN A 368 -15.13 -0.06 -36.54
CA ASN A 368 -14.87 0.98 -37.54
C ASN A 368 -13.39 1.39 -37.62
N CYS A 369 -12.52 0.77 -36.82
CA CYS A 369 -11.08 1.03 -36.80
C CYS A 369 -10.31 0.12 -37.77
N ALA A 370 -9.00 0.40 -37.90
CA ALA A 370 -8.10 -0.40 -38.71
C ALA A 370 -8.00 -1.86 -38.21
N ILE A 371 -7.88 -2.78 -39.16
CA ILE A 371 -7.62 -4.20 -38.92
C ILE A 371 -6.10 -4.38 -38.92
N LEU A 372 -5.57 -4.92 -37.83
CA LEU A 372 -4.15 -5.25 -37.67
C LEU A 372 -3.80 -6.60 -38.28
N GLY A 373 -4.78 -7.50 -38.36
CA GLY A 373 -4.64 -8.81 -38.97
C GLY A 373 -5.89 -9.67 -38.78
N GLU A 374 -5.84 -10.87 -39.32
CA GLU A 374 -6.90 -11.87 -39.23
C GLU A 374 -6.31 -13.19 -38.73
N LYS A 375 -7.04 -13.89 -37.86
CA LYS A 375 -6.62 -15.13 -37.21
C LYS A 375 -7.76 -16.14 -37.22
N ASP A 376 -7.38 -17.40 -37.36
CA ASP A 376 -8.33 -18.52 -37.44
C ASP A 376 -8.51 -19.22 -36.09
N ASN A 377 -9.47 -20.14 -36.06
CA ASN A 377 -9.85 -20.87 -34.87
C ASN A 377 -8.65 -21.61 -34.25
N GLY A 378 -8.49 -21.50 -32.93
CA GLY A 378 -7.40 -22.12 -32.18
C GLY A 378 -6.09 -21.32 -32.18
N TYR A 379 -6.00 -20.18 -32.88
CA TYR A 379 -4.81 -19.35 -32.83
C TYR A 379 -4.53 -18.89 -31.38
N PRO A 380 -3.34 -19.16 -30.82
CA PRO A 380 -3.03 -18.85 -29.43
C PRO A 380 -2.72 -17.36 -29.24
N LEU A 381 -3.15 -16.81 -28.11
CA LEU A 381 -2.88 -15.43 -27.72
C LEU A 381 -2.88 -15.27 -26.21
N THR A 382 -2.49 -14.09 -25.74
CA THR A 382 -2.66 -13.68 -24.35
C THR A 382 -3.72 -12.59 -24.27
N VAL A 383 -4.78 -12.79 -23.48
CA VAL A 383 -5.75 -11.74 -23.12
C VAL A 383 -5.16 -10.95 -21.96
N LEU A 384 -5.04 -9.63 -22.13
CA LEU A 384 -4.56 -8.71 -21.10
C LEU A 384 -5.70 -8.22 -20.18
N GLY A 385 -6.94 -8.44 -20.61
CA GLY A 385 -8.16 -8.06 -19.92
C GLY A 385 -9.23 -7.60 -20.91
N TYR A 386 -10.39 -7.23 -20.41
CA TYR A 386 -11.50 -6.73 -21.22
C TYR A 386 -11.66 -5.22 -21.08
N VAL A 387 -12.03 -4.55 -22.15
CA VAL A 387 -12.15 -3.10 -22.23
C VAL A 387 -13.54 -2.71 -22.73
N GLN A 388 -13.91 -1.46 -22.47
CA GLN A 388 -15.13 -0.88 -23.02
C GLN A 388 -14.99 -0.65 -24.53
N GLN A 389 -16.10 -0.79 -25.23
CA GLN A 389 -16.18 -0.36 -26.61
C GLN A 389 -15.92 1.15 -26.72
N THR A 390 -15.15 1.58 -27.73
CA THR A 390 -14.88 3.01 -27.94
C THR A 390 -16.17 3.80 -28.12
N GLY A 391 -16.35 4.84 -27.31
CA GLY A 391 -17.53 5.72 -27.35
C GLY A 391 -18.78 5.15 -26.69
N GLU A 392 -18.69 3.96 -26.07
CA GLU A 392 -19.78 3.40 -25.28
C GLU A 392 -19.93 4.17 -23.96
N LYS A 393 -21.19 4.45 -23.58
CA LYS A 393 -21.49 5.20 -22.35
C LYS A 393 -21.62 4.29 -21.14
N TYR A 394 -22.04 3.05 -21.37
CA TYR A 394 -22.24 2.07 -20.31
C TYR A 394 -20.97 1.24 -20.08
N MET A 395 -20.76 0.75 -18.86
CA MET A 395 -19.61 -0.07 -18.50
C MET A 395 -19.70 -1.51 -19.04
N ALA A 396 -19.88 -1.67 -20.34
CA ALA A 396 -19.92 -2.96 -21.02
C ALA A 396 -18.52 -3.33 -21.52
N PHE A 397 -17.89 -4.29 -20.85
CA PHE A 397 -16.54 -4.78 -21.16
C PHE A 397 -16.58 -5.92 -22.18
N THR A 398 -16.92 -5.61 -23.43
CA THR A 398 -17.22 -6.62 -24.47
C THR A 398 -16.06 -6.90 -25.43
N TRP A 399 -14.95 -6.15 -25.34
CA TRP A 399 -13.78 -6.31 -26.17
C TRP A 399 -12.61 -6.83 -25.35
N ALA A 400 -11.95 -7.88 -25.80
CA ALA A 400 -10.70 -8.36 -25.22
C ALA A 400 -9.53 -7.56 -25.79
N LYS A 401 -8.71 -6.99 -24.91
CA LYS A 401 -7.37 -6.52 -25.28
C LYS A 401 -6.44 -7.72 -25.29
N VAL A 402 -5.74 -7.93 -26.40
CA VAL A 402 -4.91 -9.13 -26.61
C VAL A 402 -3.49 -8.76 -26.99
N ARG A 403 -2.55 -9.65 -26.65
CA ARG A 403 -1.18 -9.66 -27.15
C ARG A 403 -0.96 -10.95 -27.94
N LEU A 404 -0.47 -10.80 -29.17
CA LEU A 404 -0.08 -11.92 -30.02
C LEU A 404 1.34 -12.39 -29.66
N ASP A 405 1.74 -13.57 -30.12
CA ASP A 405 3.06 -14.14 -29.82
C ASP A 405 4.23 -13.32 -30.41
N ASP A 406 3.99 -12.48 -31.42
CA ASP A 406 4.97 -11.52 -31.96
C ASP A 406 5.07 -10.20 -31.14
N GLY A 407 4.31 -10.10 -30.05
CA GLY A 407 4.26 -8.93 -29.19
C GLY A 407 3.24 -7.86 -29.60
N THR A 408 2.58 -8.00 -30.75
CA THR A 408 1.56 -7.05 -31.21
C THR A 408 0.38 -7.02 -30.25
N GLU A 409 0.01 -5.84 -29.77
CA GLU A 409 -1.21 -5.62 -29.00
C GLU A 409 -2.35 -5.13 -29.90
N GLY A 410 -3.56 -5.62 -29.64
CA GLY A 410 -4.77 -5.24 -30.37
C GLY A 410 -6.03 -5.63 -29.62
N TYR A 411 -7.17 -5.56 -30.32
CA TYR A 411 -8.49 -5.79 -29.75
C TYR A 411 -9.28 -6.81 -30.56
N VAL A 412 -10.01 -7.68 -29.86
CA VAL A 412 -10.90 -8.70 -30.44
C VAL A 412 -12.23 -8.65 -29.71
N SER A 413 -13.34 -8.86 -30.41
CA SER A 413 -14.64 -8.98 -29.73
C SER A 413 -14.63 -10.21 -28.82
N GLY A 414 -15.05 -10.04 -27.57
CA GLY A 414 -15.01 -11.08 -26.53
C GLY A 414 -15.66 -12.41 -26.92
N GLN A 415 -16.70 -12.36 -27.77
CA GLN A 415 -17.39 -13.56 -28.28
C GLN A 415 -16.48 -14.53 -29.05
N PHE A 416 -15.33 -14.05 -29.54
CA PHE A 416 -14.34 -14.85 -30.28
C PHE A 416 -13.14 -15.27 -29.43
N ILE A 417 -13.21 -15.11 -28.10
CA ILE A 417 -12.20 -15.62 -27.17
C ILE A 417 -12.66 -16.95 -26.60
N GLN A 418 -11.75 -17.94 -26.57
CA GLN A 418 -11.95 -19.24 -25.94
C GLN A 418 -10.90 -19.46 -24.83
N GLY A 419 -11.34 -20.05 -23.72
CA GLY A 419 -10.48 -20.35 -22.55
C GLY A 419 -10.51 -19.25 -21.48
N ILE A 420 -11.08 -18.08 -21.79
CA ILE A 420 -11.33 -16.98 -20.86
C ILE A 420 -12.72 -16.43 -21.18
N GLU A 421 -13.67 -16.62 -20.28
CA GLU A 421 -15.05 -16.19 -20.49
C GLU A 421 -15.26 -14.76 -19.97
N ALA A 422 -15.90 -13.92 -20.79
CA ALA A 422 -16.54 -12.69 -20.35
C ALA A 422 -18.05 -12.93 -20.30
N TYR A 423 -18.69 -12.57 -19.18
CA TYR A 423 -20.14 -12.61 -19.02
C TYR A 423 -20.84 -11.52 -19.82
#